data_AF-A0A263BU05-F1
#
_entry.id   AF-A0A263BU05-F1
#
_cell.length_a   1.000
_cell.length_b   1.000
_cell.length_c   1.000
_cell.angle_alpha   90.00
_cell.angle_beta   90.00
_cell.angle_gamma   90.00
#
_symmetry.space_group_name_H-M   'P 1'
#
loop_
_entity.id
_entity.type
_entity.pdbx_description
1 polymer ?
#
loop_
_entity_poly.entity_id
_entity_poly.type
_entity_poly.pdbx_seq_one_letter_code
_entity_poly.pdbx_strand_id
1 'polypeptide(L)' 'MVKEFLSHHNVSYVEYDVSTDTAARDKMVFTYEAMSTPTIVYKDKVLRGFSKETARELENLFGDK' A
#
# COMPACT_ATOMS: atom_id res chain seq x y z
N MET A 1 6.83 -9.84 -0.09
CA MET A 1 7.38 -8.75 -0.91
C MET A 1 7.09 -7.35 -0.34
N VAL A 2 5.87 -6.78 -0.43
CA VAL A 2 5.65 -5.39 0.06
C VAL A 2 5.80 -5.23 1.57
N LYS A 3 5.29 -6.18 2.35
CA LYS A 3 5.40 -6.17 3.82
C LYS A 3 6.85 -6.24 4.27
N GLU A 4 7.62 -7.13 3.65
CA GLU A 4 9.06 -7.27 3.91
C GLU A 4 9.79 -5.98 3.58
N PHE A 5 9.51 -5.36 2.42
CA PHE A 5 10.07 -4.08 2.05
C PHE A 5 9.79 -3.01 3.11
N LEU A 6 8.54 -2.83 3.54
CA LEU A 6 8.20 -1.88 4.60
C LEU A 6 8.92 -2.18 5.92
N SER A 7 8.99 -3.45 6.31
CA SER A 7 9.72 -3.89 7.50
C SER A 7 11.22 -3.60 7.43
N HIS A 8 11.86 -3.83 6.26
CA HIS A 8 13.29 -3.53 6.04
C HIS A 8 13.61 -2.04 6.16
N HIS A 9 12.66 -1.17 5.81
CA HIS A 9 12.78 0.28 5.97
C HIS A 9 12.29 0.77 7.35
N ASN A 10 11.98 -0.14 8.29
CA ASN A 10 11.44 0.16 9.62
C ASN A 10 10.17 1.04 9.56
N VAL A 11 9.35 0.85 8.53
CA VAL A 11 8.09 1.58 8.35
C VAL A 11 6.96 0.80 9.00
N SER A 12 6.28 1.40 9.96
CA SER A 12 5.03 0.86 10.51
C SER A 12 3.91 0.94 9.48
N TYR A 13 3.10 -0.11 9.40
CA TYR A 13 1.94 -0.17 8.51
C TYR A 13 0.78 -0.88 9.20
N VAL A 14 -0.43 -0.62 8.71
CA VAL A 14 -1.63 -1.39 9.06
C VAL A 14 -1.95 -2.29 7.87
N GLU A 15 -2.10 -3.57 8.15
CA GLU A 15 -2.51 -4.55 7.14
C GLU A 15 -4.03 -4.68 7.12
N TYR A 16 -4.59 -4.69 5.91
CA TYR A 16 -5.99 -5.06 5.66
C TYR A 16 -6.02 -6.24 4.70
N ASP A 17 -6.54 -7.38 5.15
CA ASP A 17 -6.72 -8.57 4.32
C ASP A 17 -8.08 -8.53 3.62
N VAL A 18 -8.08 -8.09 2.36
CA VAL A 18 -9.29 -7.97 1.54
C VAL A 18 -9.95 -9.32 1.17
N SER A 19 -9.30 -10.44 1.46
CA SER A 19 -9.90 -11.77 1.29
C SER A 19 -10.88 -12.11 2.41
N THR A 20 -10.68 -11.55 3.60
CA THR A 20 -11.50 -11.80 4.79
C THR A 20 -12.27 -10.56 5.28
N ASP A 21 -11.78 -9.36 4.98
CA ASP A 21 -12.41 -8.08 5.29
C ASP A 21 -13.11 -7.48 4.05
N THR A 22 -14.44 -7.63 4.01
CA THR A 22 -15.26 -7.10 2.91
C THR A 22 -15.27 -5.57 2.88
N ALA A 23 -15.22 -4.90 4.03
CA ALA A 23 -15.20 -3.43 4.07
C ALA A 23 -13.88 -2.87 3.54
N ALA A 24 -12.76 -3.53 3.86
CA ALA A 24 -11.45 -3.18 3.28
C ALA A 24 -11.43 -3.42 1.76
N ARG A 25 -12.01 -4.52 1.28
CA ARG A 25 -12.14 -4.79 -0.16
C ARG A 25 -12.97 -3.72 -0.87
N ASP A 26 -14.12 -3.36 -0.30
CA ASP A 26 -14.99 -2.33 -0.87
C ASP A 26 -14.29 -0.97 -0.89
N LYS A 27 -13.56 -0.62 0.18
CA LYS A 27 -12.74 0.60 0.21
C LYS A 27 -11.65 0.58 -0.87
N MET A 28 -10.97 -0.55 -1.06
CA MET A 28 -9.95 -0.73 -2.11
C MET A 28 -10.54 -0.48 -3.51
N VAL A 29 -11.70 -1.05 -3.81
CA VAL A 29 -12.33 -0.95 -5.14
C VAL A 29 -12.98 0.41 -5.35
N PHE A 30 -13.83 0.85 -4.42
CA PHE A 30 -14.71 2.01 -4.64
C PHE A 30 -14.12 3.34 -4.17
N THR A 31 -13.23 3.34 -3.16
CA THR A 31 -12.58 4.59 -2.69
C THR A 31 -11.23 4.79 -3.35
N TYR A 32 -10.44 3.73 -3.46
CA TYR A 32 -9.08 3.80 -3.99
C TYR A 32 -8.99 3.39 -5.46
N GLU A 33 -10.11 3.04 -6.11
CA GLU A 33 -10.16 2.66 -7.53
C GLU A 33 -9.07 1.63 -7.88
N ALA A 34 -8.88 0.64 -7.00
CA ALA A 34 -7.85 -0.37 -7.14
C ALA A 34 -8.50 -1.76 -7.18
N MET A 35 -8.09 -2.56 -8.17
CA MET A 35 -8.72 -3.86 -8.46
C MET A 35 -7.90 -5.05 -7.95
N SER A 36 -6.71 -4.82 -7.41
CA SER A 36 -5.79 -5.88 -7.02
C SER A 36 -4.91 -5.49 -5.83
N THR A 37 -4.35 -6.52 -5.20
CA THR A 37 -3.34 -6.38 -4.15
C THR A 37 -1.92 -6.45 -4.75
N PRO A 38 -0.92 -5.84 -4.09
CA PRO A 38 -1.08 -4.93 -2.96
C PRO A 38 -1.58 -3.55 -3.43
N THR A 39 -2.43 -2.91 -2.61
CA THR A 39 -2.76 -1.49 -2.74
C THR A 39 -2.26 -0.80 -1.48
N ILE A 40 -1.47 0.25 -1.64
CA ILE A 40 -0.78 0.94 -0.55
C ILE A 40 -1.31 2.37 -0.52
N VAL A 41 -1.81 2.79 0.63
CA VAL A 41 -2.35 4.13 0.81
C VAL A 41 -1.51 4.85 1.85
N TYR A 42 -0.98 6.01 1.47
CA TYR A 42 -0.18 6.85 2.35
C TYR A 42 -0.56 8.31 2.14
N LYS A 43 -1.15 8.92 3.17
CA LYS A 43 -1.81 10.24 3.08
C LYS A 43 -2.82 10.21 1.91
N ASP A 44 -2.69 11.12 0.94
CA ASP A 44 -3.56 11.23 -0.23
C ASP A 44 -3.07 10.43 -1.45
N LYS A 45 -2.00 9.64 -1.29
CA LYS A 45 -1.44 8.83 -2.39
C LYS A 45 -1.92 7.39 -2.31
N VAL A 46 -2.36 6.88 -3.46
CA VAL A 46 -2.73 5.48 -3.68
C VAL A 46 -1.76 4.86 -4.68
N LEU A 47 -0.94 3.91 -4.21
CA LEU A 47 -0.04 3.12 -5.03
C LEU A 47 -0.67 1.75 -5.29
N ARG A 48 -0.82 1.39 -6.56
CA ARG A 48 -1.49 0.15 -6.97
C ARG A 48 -0.44 -0.83 -7.49
N GLY A 49 -0.44 -2.04 -6.95
CA GLY A 49 0.59 -3.05 -7.23
C GLY A 49 1.91 -2.77 -6.50
N PHE A 50 2.88 -3.65 -6.72
CA PHE A 50 4.24 -3.48 -6.21
C PHE A 50 5.28 -3.82 -7.28
N SER A 51 5.92 -2.78 -7.81
CA SER A 51 6.99 -2.81 -8.81
C SER A 51 8.19 -1.97 -8.32
N LYS A 52 9.25 -1.90 -9.14
CA LYS A 52 10.40 -1.02 -8.88
C LYS A 52 10.01 0.46 -8.78
N GLU A 53 9.04 0.89 -9.58
CA GLU A 53 8.56 2.27 -9.58
C GLU A 53 7.83 2.59 -8.27
N THR A 54 6.90 1.74 -7.84
CA THR A 54 6.22 1.94 -6.55
C THR A 54 7.17 1.84 -5.37
N ALA A 55 8.21 0.99 -5.44
CA ALA A 55 9.22 0.91 -4.40
C ALA A 55 9.98 2.24 -4.27
N ARG A 56 10.43 2.81 -5.40
CA ARG A 56 11.08 4.12 -5.43
C ARG A 56 10.17 5.24 -4.93
N GLU A 57 8.90 5.22 -5.29
CA GLU A 57 7.93 6.19 -4.78
C GLU A 57 7.76 6.10 -3.26
N LEU A 58 7.70 4.89 -2.71
CA LEU A 58 7.67 4.67 -1.27
C LEU A 58 8.95 5.17 -0.59
N GLU A 59 10.14 4.90 -1.15
CA GLU A 59 11.40 5.42 -0.61
C GLU A 59 11.41 6.95 -0.53
N ASN A 60 10.94 7.63 -1.59
CA ASN A 60 10.82 9.08 -1.59
C ASN A 60 9.86 9.57 -0.50
N LEU A 61 8.73 8.88 -0.30
CA LEU A 61 7.75 9.22 0.74
C LEU A 61 8.26 9.01 2.16
N PHE A 62 9.22 8.10 2.36
CA PHE A 62 9.86 7.88 3.66
C PHE A 62 10.95 8.91 3.95
N GLY A 63 11.60 9.43 2.90
CA GLY A 63 12.68 10.42 2.99
C GLY A 63 12.23 11.86 3.26
N ASP A 64 10.96 12.18 3.01
CA ASP A 64 10.33 13.48 3.37
C ASP A 64 10.01 13.58 4.89
N LYS A 65 10.81 12.95 5.76
CA LYS A 65 10.68 12.96 7.23
C LYS A 65 11.67 13.90 7.89
#